data_AF-A0A9E4LWR7-F1
#
_entry.id   AF-A0A9E4LWR7-F1
#
_cell.length_a   1.000
_cell.length_b   1.000
_cell.length_c   1.000
_cell.angle_alpha   90.00
_cell.angle_beta   90.00
_cell.angle_gamma   90.00
#
_symmetry.space_group_name_H-M   'P 1'
#
loop_
_entity.id
_entity.type
_entity.pdbx_description
1 polymer ?
#
loop_
_entity_poly.entity_id
_entity_poly.type
_entity_poly.pdbx_seq_one_letter_code
_entity_poly.pdbx_strand_id
1 'polypeptide(L)' 'MTAHHFLGEGDFSDHLQSKNDDAPHLLSAISDAVRGAGLQVVADQAVPFTGGGATLVWVLAESHLVLHLWPELNRATID' A
#
# COMPACT_ATOMS: atom_id res chain seq x y z
N MET A 1 4.81 -24.32 1.72
CA MET A 1 4.35 -22.93 1.48
C MET A 1 4.71 -22.13 2.70
N THR A 2 5.63 -21.19 2.55
CA THR A 2 6.00 -20.26 3.62
C THR A 2 5.23 -18.98 3.33
N ALA A 3 4.20 -18.69 4.12
CA ALA A 3 3.57 -17.38 4.08
C ALA A 3 4.58 -16.39 4.67
N HIS A 4 5.04 -15.44 3.86
CA HIS A 4 5.84 -14.32 4.33
C HIS A 4 4.84 -13.31 4.91
N HIS A 5 4.80 -13.22 6.24
CA HIS A 5 3.99 -12.22 6.96
C HIS A 5 4.96 -11.13 7.40
N PHE A 6 4.85 -9.93 6.82
CA PHE A 6 5.74 -8.80 7.11
C PHE A 6 4.92 -7.66 7.67
N LEU A 7 4.79 -7.59 9.00
CA LEU A 7 4.13 -6.46 9.63
C LEU A 7 5.15 -5.35 9.90
N GLY A 8 4.83 -4.14 9.44
CA GLY A 8 5.64 -2.95 9.65
C GLY A 8 4.80 -1.68 9.82
N GLU A 9 5.43 -0.65 10.39
CA GLU A 9 4.90 0.71 10.41
C GLU A 9 6.03 1.70 10.08
N GLY A 10 5.69 2.79 9.39
CA GLY A 10 6.67 3.78 8.99
C GLY A 10 6.05 5.05 8.43
N ASP A 11 6.91 6.03 8.24
CA ASP A 11 6.53 7.30 7.63
C ASP A 11 6.49 7.16 6.10
N PHE A 12 5.72 8.03 5.44
CA PHE A 12 5.81 8.14 3.99
C PHE A 12 7.18 8.66 3.59
N SER A 13 7.77 8.07 2.55
CA SER A 13 8.95 8.65 1.91
C SER A 13 8.62 10.02 1.33
N ASP A 14 9.63 10.90 1.21
CA ASP A 14 9.49 12.25 0.65
C ASP A 14 8.75 12.23 -0.71
N HIS A 15 8.97 11.18 -1.52
CA HIS A 15 8.35 11.04 -2.83
C HIS A 15 6.84 10.83 -2.75
N LEU A 16 6.36 10.06 -1.78
CA LEU A 16 4.94 9.72 -1.61
C LEU A 16 4.21 10.68 -0.66
N GLN A 17 4.95 11.42 0.17
CA GLN A 17 4.38 12.30 1.18
C GLN A 17 3.43 13.35 0.59
N SER A 18 3.77 13.95 -0.56
CA SER A 18 2.92 14.93 -1.25
C SER A 18 1.63 14.36 -1.86
N LYS A 19 1.48 13.03 -1.81
CA LYS A 19 0.38 12.25 -2.41
C LYS A 19 -0.20 11.24 -1.42
N ASN A 20 0.04 11.42 -0.12
CA ASN A 20 -0.34 10.45 0.90
C ASN A 20 -1.87 10.32 1.09
N ASP A 21 -2.65 11.25 0.54
CA ASP A 21 -4.12 11.26 0.50
C ASP A 21 -4.71 10.85 -0.86
N ASP A 22 -3.88 10.65 -1.89
CA ASP A 22 -4.30 10.28 -3.24
C ASP A 22 -4.26 8.76 -3.42
N ALA A 23 -5.27 8.08 -2.88
CA ALA A 23 -5.31 6.61 -2.86
C ALA A 23 -5.18 5.96 -4.26
N PRO A 24 -5.84 6.45 -5.33
CA PRO A 24 -5.63 5.92 -6.68
C PRO A 24 -4.18 6.08 -7.18
N HIS A 25 -3.55 7.23 -6.92
CA HIS A 25 -2.15 7.46 -7.29
C HIS A 25 -1.22 6.49 -6.55
N LEU A 26 -1.40 6.35 -5.24
CA LEU A 26 -0.61 5.43 -4.42
C LEU A 26 -0.80 3.98 -4.85
N LEU A 27 -2.04 3.57 -5.14
CA LEU A 27 -2.35 2.23 -5.64
C LEU A 27 -1.55 1.94 -6.93
N SER A 28 -1.54 2.88 -7.87
CA SER A 28 -0.77 2.72 -9.12
C SER A 28 0.74 2.67 -8.86
N ALA A 29 1.29 3.63 -8.10
CA ALA A 29 2.73 3.73 -7.87
C ALA A 29 3.30 2.49 -7.16
N ILE A 30 2.57 1.99 -6.16
CA ILE A 30 2.98 0.79 -5.42
C ILE A 30 2.77 -0.48 -6.26
N SER A 31 1.74 -0.54 -7.10
CA SER A 31 1.58 -1.65 -8.06
C SER A 31 2.79 -1.77 -8.99
N ASP A 32 3.33 -0.65 -9.45
CA ASP A 32 4.52 -0.64 -10.29
C ASP A 32 5.77 -1.10 -9.54
N ALA A 33 5.92 -0.71 -8.26
CA ALA A 33 6.99 -1.18 -7.39
C ALA A 33 6.90 -2.70 -7.12
N VAL A 34 5.71 -3.21 -6.82
CA VAL A 34 5.44 -4.64 -6.59
C VAL A 34 5.79 -5.47 -7.83
N ARG A 35 5.35 -5.02 -9.02
CA ARG A 35 5.70 -5.67 -10.29
C ARG A 35 7.19 -5.57 -10.58
N GLY A 36 7.81 -4.43 -10.30
CA GLY A 36 9.26 -4.22 -10.43
C GLY A 36 10.08 -5.14 -9.51
N ALA A 37 9.53 -5.55 -8.36
CA ALA A 37 10.13 -6.54 -7.47
C ALA A 37 9.93 -8.00 -7.95
N GLY A 38 9.29 -8.22 -9.11
CA GLY A 38 9.06 -9.55 -9.67
C GLY A 38 7.85 -10.28 -9.08
N LEU A 39 7.01 -9.60 -8.30
CA LEU A 39 5.80 -10.17 -7.72
C LEU A 39 4.63 -10.09 -8.72
N GLN A 40 3.77 -11.10 -8.72
CA GLN A 40 2.58 -11.14 -9.57
C GLN A 40 1.36 -10.60 -8.82
N VAL A 41 0.83 -9.46 -9.25
CA VAL A 41 -0.45 -8.92 -8.79
C VAL A 41 -1.60 -9.67 -9.47
N VAL A 42 -2.47 -10.29 -8.67
CA VAL A 42 -3.70 -10.97 -9.12
C VAL A 42 -4.88 -10.00 -9.12
N ALA A 43 -4.98 -9.16 -8.09
CA ALA A 43 -5.97 -8.10 -7.97
C ALA A 43 -5.45 -6.99 -7.05
N ASP A 44 -5.98 -5.79 -7.18
CA ASP A 44 -5.69 -4.66 -6.30
C ASP A 44 -6.96 -3.83 -6.04
N GLN A 45 -7.01 -3.13 -4.92
CA GLN A 45 -8.13 -2.27 -4.54
C GLN A 45 -7.68 -1.18 -3.58
N ALA A 46 -8.17 0.05 -3.80
CA ALA A 46 -8.10 1.14 -2.83
C ALA A 46 -9.50 1.45 -2.27
N VAL A 47 -9.58 1.68 -0.96
CA VAL A 47 -10.79 2.10 -0.26
C VAL A 47 -10.45 3.37 0.54
N PRO A 48 -10.71 4.56 -0.01
CA PRO A 48 -10.50 5.82 0.71
C PRO A 48 -11.57 5.99 1.81
N PHE A 49 -11.19 6.68 2.90
CA PHE A 49 -12.09 6.97 4.01
C PHE A 49 -12.55 8.43 4.00
N THR A 50 -13.77 8.65 4.48
CA THR A 50 -14.27 10.00 4.74
C THR A 50 -13.42 10.65 5.83
N GLY A 51 -12.78 11.79 5.52
CA GLY A 51 -11.90 12.50 6.44
C GLY A 51 -10.40 12.29 6.18
N GLY A 52 -10.03 11.45 5.22
CA GLY A 52 -8.64 11.21 4.80
C GLY A 52 -8.18 9.78 5.05
N GLY A 53 -7.05 9.43 4.44
CA GLY A 53 -6.49 8.09 4.50
C GLY A 53 -7.24 7.07 3.64
N ALA A 54 -6.71 5.85 3.61
CA ALA A 54 -7.25 4.76 2.82
C ALA A 54 -6.70 3.40 3.30
N THR A 55 -7.42 2.34 2.98
CA THR A 55 -6.84 0.99 2.91
C THR A 55 -6.55 0.65 1.45
N LEU A 56 -5.35 0.15 1.17
CA LEU A 56 -4.94 -0.36 -0.13
C LEU A 56 -4.57 -1.82 0.03
N VAL A 57 -5.00 -2.68 -0.89
CA VAL A 57 -4.70 -4.10 -0.86
C VAL A 57 -4.30 -4.59 -2.24
N TRP A 58 -3.32 -5.48 -2.26
CA TRP A 58 -2.92 -6.27 -3.41
C TRP A 58 -3.03 -7.75 -3.03
N VAL A 59 -3.81 -8.49 -3.80
CA VAL A 59 -3.74 -9.95 -3.80
C VAL A 59 -2.61 -10.34 -4.73
N LEU A 60 -1.60 -11.01 -4.19
CA LEU A 60 -0.46 -11.49 -4.95
C LEU A 60 -0.61 -12.99 -5.21
N ALA A 61 0.13 -13.53 -6.18
CA ALA A 61 0.23 -14.99 -6.30
C ALA A 61 0.80 -15.56 -4.98
N GLU A 62 -0.01 -16.35 -4.27
CA GLU A 62 0.33 -17.03 -3.01
C GLU A 62 0.57 -16.11 -1.78
N SER A 63 0.23 -14.82 -1.83
CA SER A 63 0.43 -13.87 -0.71
C SER A 63 -0.43 -12.60 -0.85
N HIS A 64 -0.13 -11.56 -0.08
CA HIS A 64 -0.78 -10.26 -0.16
C HIS A 64 0.20 -9.13 0.20
N LEU A 65 -0.17 -7.91 -0.15
CA LEU A 65 0.37 -6.67 0.40
C LEU A 65 -0.83 -5.81 0.83
N VAL A 66 -0.81 -5.27 2.04
CA VAL A 66 -1.85 -4.37 2.56
C VAL A 66 -1.19 -3.12 3.12
N LEU A 67 -1.76 -1.96 2.80
CA LEU A 67 -1.40 -0.69 3.42
C LEU A 67 -2.61 -0.05 4.06
N HIS A 68 -2.40 0.49 5.25
CA HIS A 68 -3.34 1.40 5.89
C HIS A 68 -2.67 2.76 6.05
N LEU A 69 -3.34 3.82 5.60
CA LEU A 69 -2.78 5.15 5.52
C LEU A 69 -3.43 6.09 6.54
N TRP A 70 -2.61 6.82 7.28
CA TRP A 70 -3.01 7.91 8.19
C TRP A 70 -2.25 9.20 7.82
N PRO A 71 -2.72 9.95 6.80
CA PRO A 71 -2.08 11.17 6.33
C PRO A 71 -1.89 12.23 7.43
N GLU A 72 -2.84 12.32 8.36
CA GLU A 72 -2.83 13.25 9.49
C GLU A 72 -1.70 12.98 10.50
N LEU A 73 -1.18 11.75 10.52
CA LEU A 73 -0.01 11.36 11.30
C LEU A 73 1.25 11.25 10.44
N ASN A 74 1.14 11.40 9.12
CA ASN A 74 2.16 11.05 8.16
C ASN A 74 2.66 9.60 8.29
N ARG A 75 1.76 8.65 8.57
CA ARG A 75 2.11 7.24 8.79
C ARG A 75 1.37 6.28 7.88
N ALA A 76 2.00 5.14 7.63
CA ALA A 76 1.35 3.96 7.11
C ALA A 76 1.74 2.71 7.91
N THR A 77 0.84 1.74 7.96
CA THR A 77 1.18 0.36 8.35
C THR A 77 1.16 -0.52 7.11
N ILE A 78 2.02 -1.52 7.09
CA ILE A 78 2.20 -2.45 5.98
C ILE A 78 2.09 -3.89 6.50
N ASP A 79 1.45 -4.74 5.70
CA ASP A 79 1.53 -6.19 5.79
C ASP A 79 1.88 -6.81 4.43
#